data_AF-A0A8S3XVF2-F1
#
_entry.id   AF-A0A8S3XVF2-F1
#
_cell.length_a   1.000
_cell.length_b   1.000
_cell.length_c   1.000
_cell.angle_alpha   90.00
_cell.angle_beta   90.00
_cell.angle_gamma   90.00
#
_symmetry.space_group_name_H-M   'P 1'
#
loop_
_entity.id
_entity.type
_entity.pdbx_description
1 polymer ?
#
loop_
_entity_poly.entity_id
_entity_poly.type
_entity_poly.pdbx_seq_one_letter_code
_entity_poly.pdbx_strand_id
1 'polypeptide(L)'
;MTALDPNSTDIYYDSWIDNVYHARPDELQDMNLFDFSKDYDLVNTRPVSNKVEYYVLANKKYLKKRDRPYLINHYLSVVEQMPAKYFFSLLLLFKPWRILDDLKMQHETYTETSNAVKDDLQEALRYGNLRTELRNILQTAFEKVEEKVAELNEERENLVDEGPDNPLEFAALVAVNAMEDLNNFDLVEEDISEMNEQAMIDKLNSDQKKVFDTVTNKIRNQKEIFRHFVSGTGGTGKSL
;
A
#
# COMPACT_ATOMS: atom_id res chain seq x y z
N MET A 1 -23.19 0.74 -15.06
CA MET A 1 -21.99 0.49 -15.88
C MET A 1 -22.36 0.82 -17.31
N THR A 2 -21.85 1.92 -17.87
CA THR A 2 -21.97 2.18 -19.30
C THR A 2 -20.87 1.37 -19.98
N ALA A 3 -21.26 0.43 -20.84
CA ALA A 3 -20.33 -0.34 -21.65
C ALA A 3 -19.55 0.62 -22.56
N LEU A 4 -18.24 0.37 -22.73
CA LEU A 4 -17.42 1.05 -23.72
C LEU A 4 -17.98 0.79 -25.12
N ASP A 5 -17.90 1.78 -26.00
CA ASP A 5 -18.32 1.66 -27.40
C ASP A 5 -17.56 0.48 -28.05
N PRO A 6 -18.25 -0.48 -28.70
CA PRO A 6 -17.63 -1.57 -29.43
C PRO A 6 -16.62 -1.12 -30.50
N ASN A 7 -16.70 0.13 -30.96
CA ASN A 7 -15.78 0.74 -31.91
C ASN A 7 -14.74 1.67 -31.25
N SER A 8 -14.66 1.70 -29.91
CA SER A 8 -13.64 2.47 -29.21
C SER A 8 -12.26 1.88 -29.52
N THR A 9 -11.45 2.63 -30.25
CA THR A 9 -10.02 2.34 -30.46
C THR A 9 -9.16 2.80 -29.27
N ASP A 10 -9.76 3.47 -28.29
CA ASP A 10 -9.08 3.88 -27.08
C ASP A 10 -8.93 2.67 -26.14
N ILE A 11 -7.80 2.00 -26.29
CA ILE A 11 -7.35 0.88 -25.45
C ILE A 11 -6.57 1.34 -24.22
N TYR A 12 -6.40 2.65 -24.04
CA TYR A 12 -5.54 3.20 -23.00
C TYR A 12 -6.32 3.40 -21.70
N TYR A 13 -5.70 3.00 -20.59
CA TYR A 13 -6.20 3.34 -19.25
C TYR A 13 -5.98 4.82 -18.98
N ASP A 14 -6.84 5.41 -18.14
CA ASP A 14 -6.65 6.79 -17.70
C ASP A 14 -5.28 6.99 -17.05
N SER A 15 -4.42 7.73 -17.74
CA SER A 15 -3.10 8.09 -17.27
C SER A 15 -3.19 9.30 -16.35
N TRP A 16 -2.40 9.28 -15.28
CA TRP A 16 -2.27 10.43 -14.37
C TRP A 16 -1.81 11.68 -15.13
N ILE A 17 -0.91 11.51 -16.09
CA ILE A 17 -0.36 12.60 -16.89
C ILE A 17 -1.43 13.08 -17.87
N ASP A 18 -1.95 12.19 -18.73
CA ASP A 18 -2.74 12.60 -19.89
C ASP A 18 -4.16 13.07 -19.54
N ASN A 19 -4.80 12.42 -18.55
CA ASN A 19 -6.23 12.59 -18.32
C ASN A 19 -6.58 13.22 -16.97
N VAL A 20 -5.72 13.07 -15.94
CA VAL A 20 -6.11 13.35 -14.55
C VAL A 20 -5.47 14.63 -14.02
N TYR A 21 -4.15 14.73 -14.08
CA TYR A 21 -3.40 15.83 -13.47
C TYR A 21 -3.69 17.17 -14.14
N HIS A 22 -3.79 17.18 -15.47
CA HIS A 22 -4.20 18.36 -16.24
C HIS A 22 -5.57 18.90 -15.86
N ALA A 23 -6.50 17.99 -15.55
CA ALA A 23 -7.88 18.28 -15.20
C ALA A 23 -8.11 18.43 -13.68
N ARG A 24 -7.04 18.60 -12.89
CA ARG A 24 -7.16 18.74 -11.43
C ARG A 24 -7.99 19.97 -11.02
N PRO A 25 -8.57 20.00 -9.82
CA PRO A 25 -9.23 21.19 -9.29
C PRO A 25 -8.26 22.38 -9.14
N ASP A 26 -8.80 23.60 -9.17
CA ASP A 26 -7.97 24.83 -9.06
C ASP A 26 -7.33 24.97 -7.69
N GLU A 27 -7.92 24.38 -6.65
CA GLU A 27 -7.35 24.28 -5.32
C GLU A 27 -6.02 23.51 -5.30
N LEU A 28 -5.79 22.67 -6.31
CA LEU A 28 -4.57 21.88 -6.48
C LEU A 28 -3.69 22.41 -7.62
N GLN A 29 -3.93 23.62 -8.12
CA GLN A 29 -3.19 24.19 -9.26
C GLN A 29 -1.67 24.24 -9.02
N ASP A 30 -1.26 24.62 -7.80
CA ASP A 30 0.17 24.77 -7.46
C ASP A 30 0.85 23.44 -7.07
N MET A 31 0.09 22.35 -6.96
CA MET A 31 0.63 21.03 -6.63
C MET A 31 1.32 20.44 -7.87
N ASN A 32 2.55 19.96 -7.70
CA ASN A 32 3.31 19.26 -8.73
C ASN A 32 2.80 17.82 -8.94
N LEU A 33 3.18 17.19 -10.06
CA LEU A 33 2.73 15.84 -10.41
C LEU A 33 3.19 14.80 -9.39
N PHE A 34 4.40 14.94 -8.85
CA PHE A 34 4.95 14.03 -7.85
C PHE A 34 4.07 14.01 -6.59
N ASP A 35 3.82 15.16 -5.98
CA ASP A 35 3.00 15.27 -4.77
C ASP A 35 1.54 14.88 -5.04
N PHE A 36 1.00 15.26 -6.20
CA PHE A 36 -0.35 14.90 -6.59
C PHE A 36 -0.55 13.39 -6.68
N SER A 37 0.33 12.71 -7.43
CA SER A 37 0.27 11.25 -7.58
C SER A 37 0.64 10.52 -6.28
N LYS A 38 1.34 11.17 -5.35
CA LYS A 38 1.73 10.66 -4.03
C LYS A 38 0.58 10.73 -3.03
N ASP A 39 -0.20 11.80 -3.05
CA ASP A 39 -1.22 12.09 -2.04
C ASP A 39 -2.66 11.71 -2.45
N TYR A 40 -2.94 11.45 -3.73
CA TYR A 40 -4.31 11.20 -4.21
C TYR A 40 -4.50 9.91 -4.99
N ASP A 41 -5.62 9.23 -4.74
CA ASP A 41 -6.15 8.12 -5.54
C ASP A 41 -7.25 8.60 -6.50
N LEU A 42 -7.24 8.07 -7.73
CA LEU A 42 -8.37 8.21 -8.64
C LEU A 42 -9.40 7.12 -8.35
N VAL A 43 -10.62 7.50 -7.98
CA VAL A 43 -11.70 6.57 -7.67
C VAL A 43 -12.96 6.87 -8.48
N ASN A 44 -13.68 5.81 -8.86
CA ASN A 44 -14.94 5.91 -9.62
C ASN A 44 -16.16 6.03 -8.70
N THR A 45 -15.99 5.80 -7.40
CA THR A 45 -17.05 5.87 -6.39
C THR A 45 -16.85 7.10 -5.51
N ARG A 46 -17.95 7.81 -5.26
CA ARG A 46 -17.92 8.98 -4.38
C ARG A 46 -17.51 8.54 -2.97
N PRO A 47 -16.49 9.14 -2.36
CA PRO A 47 -16.17 8.90 -0.96
C PRO A 47 -17.36 9.27 -0.07
N VAL A 48 -17.76 8.35 0.82
CA VAL A 48 -18.95 8.49 1.68
C VAL A 48 -18.60 9.06 3.06
N SER A 49 -17.34 8.91 3.48
CA SER A 49 -16.88 9.38 4.78
C SER A 49 -16.63 10.88 4.77
N ASN A 50 -17.25 11.61 5.70
CA ASN A 50 -17.04 13.05 5.89
C ASN A 50 -15.62 13.40 6.37
N LYS A 51 -14.83 12.39 6.80
CA LYS A 51 -13.44 12.59 7.25
C LYS A 51 -12.44 12.54 6.10
N VAL A 52 -12.86 12.10 4.92
CA VAL A 52 -11.99 11.92 3.76
C VAL A 52 -12.10 13.14 2.88
N GLU A 53 -11.00 13.87 2.74
CA GLU A 53 -10.90 14.95 1.76
C GLU A 53 -10.94 14.36 0.35
N TYR A 54 -11.81 14.90 -0.50
CA TYR A 54 -11.91 14.47 -1.88
C TYR A 54 -12.35 15.62 -2.78
N TYR A 55 -12.00 15.51 -4.05
CA TYR A 55 -12.38 16.45 -5.09
C TYR A 55 -13.17 15.74 -6.18
N VAL A 56 -14.12 16.45 -6.78
CA VAL A 56 -14.92 15.93 -7.90
C VAL A 56 -14.20 16.26 -9.20
N LEU A 57 -13.99 15.23 -10.03
CA LEU A 57 -13.45 15.39 -11.37
C LEU A 57 -14.57 15.28 -12.42
N ALA A 58 -14.22 15.62 -13.68
CA ALA A 58 -15.05 15.31 -14.83
C ALA A 58 -15.37 13.79 -14.90
N ASN A 59 -16.45 13.45 -15.60
CA ASN A 59 -16.87 12.06 -15.85
C ASN A 59 -17.23 11.24 -14.59
N LYS A 60 -17.72 11.89 -13.52
CA LYS A 60 -18.14 11.24 -12.26
C LYS A 60 -17.01 10.47 -11.57
N LYS A 61 -15.77 10.89 -11.78
CA LYS A 61 -14.60 10.41 -11.03
C LYS A 61 -14.30 11.34 -9.86
N TYR A 62 -13.51 10.85 -8.92
CA TYR A 62 -13.15 11.60 -7.73
C TYR A 62 -11.66 11.41 -7.44
N LEU A 63 -11.00 12.48 -7.00
CA LEU A 63 -9.69 12.42 -6.38
C LEU A 63 -9.90 12.26 -4.88
N LYS A 64 -9.49 11.13 -4.33
CA LYS A 64 -9.57 10.87 -2.90
C LYS A 64 -8.19 11.10 -2.28
N LYS A 65 -8.10 11.94 -1.27
CA LYS A 65 -6.85 12.11 -0.51
C LYS A 65 -6.56 10.83 0.26
N ARG A 66 -5.30 10.39 0.23
CA ARG A 66 -4.83 9.20 0.93
C ARG A 66 -4.57 9.52 2.40
N ASP A 67 -4.88 8.56 3.25
CA ASP A 67 -4.46 8.59 4.65
C ASP A 67 -2.95 8.36 4.78
N ARG A 68 -2.37 7.59 3.85
CA ARG A 68 -0.94 7.30 3.77
C ARG A 68 -0.42 7.59 2.35
N PRO A 69 0.47 8.57 2.18
CA PRO A 69 1.06 8.88 0.88
C PRO A 69 1.84 7.70 0.31
N TYR A 70 1.77 7.52 -1.01
CA TYR A 70 2.57 6.50 -1.70
C TYR A 70 4.04 6.92 -1.80
N LEU A 71 4.92 5.93 -1.92
CA LEU A 71 6.29 6.19 -2.31
C LEU A 71 6.40 6.07 -3.83
N ILE A 72 6.77 7.15 -4.48
CA ILE A 72 6.94 7.17 -5.93
C ILE A 72 8.42 7.00 -6.23
N ASN A 73 8.77 5.81 -6.71
CA ASN A 73 10.07 5.58 -7.30
C ASN A 73 10.06 6.16 -8.72
N HIS A 74 10.96 7.10 -8.98
CA HIS A 74 11.24 7.57 -10.33
C HIS A 74 12.58 6.97 -10.77
N TYR A 75 12.61 6.39 -11.96
CA TYR A 75 13.83 5.80 -12.50
C TYR A 75 14.85 6.92 -12.76
N LEU A 76 15.97 6.88 -12.03
CA LEU A 76 17.12 7.75 -12.27
C LEU A 76 17.67 7.36 -13.64
N SER A 77 17.22 8.08 -14.68
CA SER A 77 17.77 7.88 -16.02
C SER A 77 19.27 8.16 -15.95
N VAL A 78 20.06 7.38 -16.69
CA VAL A 78 21.50 7.61 -16.81
C VAL A 78 21.70 9.00 -17.44
N VAL A 79 21.98 10.00 -16.59
CA VAL A 79 22.13 11.42 -16.94
C VAL A 79 23.12 11.60 -18.10
N GLU A 80 24.09 10.69 -18.20
CA GLU A 80 25.16 10.69 -19.19
C GLU A 80 24.69 10.40 -20.62
N GLN A 81 23.55 9.72 -20.81
CA GLN A 81 23.10 9.30 -22.15
C GLN A 81 22.11 10.29 -22.80
N MET A 82 21.21 10.90 -22.02
CA MET A 82 20.20 11.84 -22.53
C MET A 82 19.82 12.92 -21.50
N PRO A 83 20.71 13.90 -21.23
CA PRO A 83 20.50 14.89 -20.19
C PRO A 83 19.23 15.72 -20.41
N ALA A 84 18.91 16.09 -21.65
CA ALA A 84 17.71 16.88 -21.95
C ALA A 84 16.40 16.15 -21.59
N LYS A 85 16.31 14.83 -21.83
CA LYS A 85 15.14 14.03 -21.44
C LYS A 85 15.02 13.87 -19.94
N TYR A 86 16.16 13.71 -19.26
CA TYR A 86 16.23 13.65 -17.81
C TYR A 86 15.74 14.96 -17.17
N PHE A 87 16.28 16.09 -17.62
CA PHE A 87 15.87 17.40 -17.13
C PHE A 87 14.40 17.72 -17.42
N PHE A 88 13.91 17.34 -18.60
CA PHE A 88 12.49 17.44 -18.92
C PHE A 88 11.61 16.58 -18.00
N SER A 89 12.01 15.34 -17.67
CA SER A 89 11.23 14.51 -16.75
C SER A 89 11.20 15.04 -15.32
N LEU A 90 12.27 15.72 -14.87
CA LEU A 90 12.28 16.40 -13.58
C LEU A 90 11.32 17.60 -13.55
N LEU A 91 11.33 18.43 -14.60
CA LEU A 91 10.37 19.52 -14.74
C LEU A 91 8.93 19.00 -14.69
N LEU A 92 8.66 17.90 -15.42
CA LEU A 92 7.35 17.25 -15.46
C LEU A 92 6.88 16.77 -14.08
N LEU A 93 7.77 16.25 -13.26
CA LEU A 93 7.43 15.72 -11.94
C LEU A 93 7.31 16.80 -10.87
N PHE A 94 8.22 17.76 -10.84
CA PHE A 94 8.43 18.63 -9.68
C PHE A 94 8.02 20.09 -9.86
N LYS A 95 7.66 20.51 -11.08
CA LYS A 95 7.03 21.82 -11.30
C LYS A 95 5.52 21.63 -11.52
N PRO A 96 4.67 22.58 -11.10
CA PRO A 96 3.25 22.56 -11.44
C PRO A 96 3.04 22.95 -12.91
N TRP A 97 2.09 22.31 -13.59
CA TRP A 97 1.76 22.59 -14.99
C TRP A 97 0.32 22.16 -15.30
N ARG A 98 -0.37 22.90 -16.17
CA ARG A 98 -1.69 22.58 -16.74
C ARG A 98 -1.57 22.22 -18.21
N ILE A 99 -0.57 22.76 -18.89
CA ILE A 99 -0.15 22.37 -20.24
C ILE A 99 1.37 22.26 -20.27
N LEU A 100 1.93 21.49 -21.21
CA LEU A 100 3.38 21.28 -21.26
C LEU A 100 4.17 22.59 -21.45
N ASP A 101 3.59 23.56 -22.16
CA ASP A 101 4.25 24.87 -22.37
C ASP A 101 4.44 25.65 -21.06
N ASP A 102 3.66 25.38 -20.00
CA ASP A 102 3.88 25.99 -18.69
C ASP A 102 5.28 25.65 -18.13
N LEU A 103 5.81 24.47 -18.50
CA LEU A 103 7.14 24.02 -18.08
C LEU A 103 8.27 24.78 -18.77
N LYS A 104 7.99 25.60 -19.79
CA LYS A 104 8.98 26.53 -20.37
C LYS A 104 9.14 27.80 -19.53
N MET A 105 8.16 28.10 -18.67
CA MET A 105 8.14 29.30 -17.84
C MET A 105 8.41 30.57 -18.66
N GLN A 106 9.62 31.16 -18.53
CA GLN A 106 10.03 32.39 -19.24
C GLN A 106 11.07 32.12 -20.35
N HIS A 107 11.39 30.87 -20.65
CA HIS A 107 12.43 30.49 -21.60
C HIS A 107 11.85 29.93 -22.89
N GLU A 108 12.64 29.92 -23.96
CA GLU A 108 12.21 29.37 -25.25
C GLU A 108 12.25 27.84 -25.24
N THR A 109 13.18 27.26 -24.47
CA THR A 109 13.38 25.81 -24.40
C THR A 109 13.25 25.25 -22.98
N TYR A 110 12.82 23.98 -22.89
CA TYR A 110 12.80 23.24 -21.63
C TYR A 110 14.21 23.05 -21.03
N THR A 111 15.23 22.97 -21.87
CA THR A 111 16.63 22.85 -21.44
C THR A 111 17.09 24.09 -20.67
N GLU A 112 16.79 25.28 -21.19
CA GLU A 112 17.09 26.54 -20.52
C GLU A 112 16.36 26.65 -19.18
N THR A 113 15.08 26.31 -19.18
CA THR A 113 14.27 26.30 -17.95
C THR A 113 14.86 25.38 -16.91
N SER A 114 15.19 24.14 -17.28
CA SER A 114 15.77 23.19 -16.35
C SER A 114 17.14 23.62 -15.83
N ASN A 115 17.94 24.33 -16.63
CA ASN A 115 19.20 24.89 -16.17
C ASN A 115 18.96 26.03 -15.17
N ALA A 116 17.96 26.87 -15.42
CA ALA A 116 17.61 27.98 -14.53
C ALA A 116 17.06 27.51 -13.18
N VAL A 117 16.30 26.41 -13.15
CA VAL A 117 15.72 25.84 -11.91
C VAL A 117 16.47 24.62 -11.38
N LYS A 118 17.72 24.41 -11.83
CA LYS A 118 18.47 23.18 -11.56
C LYS A 118 18.64 22.89 -10.08
N ASP A 119 18.94 23.91 -9.28
CA ASP A 119 19.17 23.78 -7.84
C ASP A 119 17.87 23.40 -7.11
N ASP A 120 16.74 24.02 -7.46
CA ASP A 120 15.41 23.64 -6.96
C ASP A 120 15.09 22.17 -7.27
N LEU A 121 15.38 21.73 -8.50
CA LEU A 121 15.12 20.36 -8.94
C LEU A 121 16.02 19.36 -8.20
N GLN A 122 17.28 19.72 -7.93
CA GLN A 122 18.18 18.90 -7.12
C GLN A 122 17.69 18.77 -5.68
N GLU A 123 17.16 19.84 -5.09
CA GLU A 123 16.61 19.79 -3.74
C GLU A 123 15.32 18.95 -3.68
N ALA A 124 14.43 19.10 -4.66
CA ALA A 124 13.22 18.28 -4.79
C ALA A 124 13.55 16.79 -4.97
N LEU A 125 14.58 16.48 -5.76
CA LEU A 125 15.12 15.13 -5.93
C LEU A 125 15.68 14.58 -4.62
N ARG A 126 16.47 15.38 -3.90
CA ARG A 126 17.03 14.98 -2.61
C ARG A 126 15.92 14.67 -1.62
N TYR A 127 14.87 15.48 -1.57
CA TYR A 127 13.70 15.24 -0.73
C TYR A 127 12.95 13.95 -1.10
N GLY A 128 12.77 13.68 -2.40
CA GLY A 128 12.19 12.43 -2.88
C GLY A 128 13.04 11.20 -2.51
N ASN A 129 14.35 11.29 -2.69
CA ASN A 129 15.30 10.19 -2.45
C ASN A 129 15.56 9.93 -0.96
N LEU A 130 15.71 10.98 -0.14
CA LEU A 130 15.91 10.88 1.30
C LEU A 130 14.74 10.14 1.97
N ARG A 131 13.52 10.33 1.48
CA ARG A 131 12.33 9.59 1.97
C ARG A 131 12.36 8.11 1.62
N THR A 132 12.90 7.74 0.45
CA THR A 132 13.10 6.34 0.06
C THR A 132 14.19 5.71 0.92
N GLU A 133 15.31 6.39 1.09
CA GLU A 133 16.45 5.92 1.88
C GLU A 133 16.08 5.75 3.36
N LEU A 134 15.45 6.75 3.98
CA LEU A 134 14.96 6.65 5.37
C LEU A 134 13.97 5.51 5.55
N ARG A 135 13.10 5.24 4.57
CA ARG A 135 12.20 4.09 4.63
C ARG A 135 12.96 2.78 4.58
N ASN A 136 13.94 2.64 3.69
CA ASN A 136 14.75 1.42 3.60
C ASN A 136 15.53 1.20 4.91
N ILE A 137 16.11 2.25 5.49
CA ILE A 137 16.79 2.19 6.79
C ILE A 137 15.83 1.74 7.89
N LEU A 138 14.62 2.32 7.95
CA LEU A 138 13.61 1.93 8.94
C LEU A 138 13.14 0.48 8.75
N GLN A 139 12.94 0.06 7.49
CA GLN A 139 12.54 -1.31 7.16
C GLN A 139 13.61 -2.32 7.62
N THR A 140 14.88 -2.05 7.29
CA THR A 140 16.01 -2.86 7.76
C THR A 140 16.15 -2.84 9.28
N ALA A 141 15.86 -1.72 9.95
CA ALA A 141 15.89 -1.65 11.40
C ALA A 141 14.78 -2.51 12.03
N PHE A 142 13.57 -2.53 11.46
CA PHE A 142 12.49 -3.40 11.92
C PHE A 142 12.84 -4.88 11.72
N GLU A 143 13.36 -5.26 10.55
CA GLU A 143 13.79 -6.62 10.26
C GLU A 143 14.85 -7.10 11.27
N LYS A 144 15.83 -6.25 11.62
CA LYS A 144 16.85 -6.57 12.64
C LYS A 144 16.27 -6.71 14.05
N VAL A 145 15.24 -5.95 14.39
CA VAL A 145 14.55 -6.09 15.69
C VAL A 145 13.78 -7.41 15.73
N GLU A 146 13.10 -7.78 14.65
CA GLU A 146 12.40 -9.07 14.55
C GLU A 146 13.38 -10.25 14.65
N GLU A 147 14.50 -10.18 13.94
CA GLU A 147 15.59 -11.17 14.03
C GLU A 147 16.11 -11.27 15.47
N LYS A 148 16.39 -10.14 16.12
CA LYS A 148 16.92 -10.17 17.50
C LYS A 148 15.90 -10.69 18.52
N VAL A 149 14.60 -10.43 18.32
CA VAL A 149 13.54 -10.99 19.16
C VAL A 149 13.44 -12.50 18.96
N ALA A 150 13.57 -13.00 17.72
CA ALA A 150 13.61 -14.42 17.44
C ALA A 150 14.82 -15.10 18.12
N GLU A 151 16.02 -14.54 17.97
CA GLU A 151 17.24 -15.03 18.63
C GLU A 151 17.09 -15.09 20.16
N LEU A 152 16.56 -14.03 20.79
CA LEU A 152 16.38 -13.98 22.24
C LEU A 152 15.33 -14.99 22.74
N ASN A 153 14.31 -15.30 21.94
CA ASN A 153 13.34 -16.33 22.27
C ASN A 153 13.96 -17.73 22.15
N GLU A 154 14.75 -18.00 21.11
CA GLU A 154 15.51 -19.25 20.97
C GLU A 154 16.55 -19.42 22.09
N GLU A 155 17.27 -18.35 22.49
CA GLU A 155 18.20 -18.39 23.63
C GLU A 155 17.49 -18.66 24.96
N ARG A 156 16.26 -18.14 25.14
CA ARG A 156 15.43 -18.44 26.33
C ARG A 156 14.91 -19.86 26.34
N GLU A 157 14.55 -20.42 25.20
CA GLU A 157 14.11 -21.83 25.11
C GLU A 157 15.26 -22.82 25.34
N ASN A 158 16.51 -22.39 25.07
CA ASN A 158 17.72 -23.20 25.29
C ASN A 158 18.32 -23.10 26.71
N LEU A 159 17.84 -22.18 27.56
CA LEU A 159 18.23 -22.11 28.97
C LEU A 159 17.32 -23.04 29.79
N VAL A 160 17.83 -24.23 30.11
CA VAL A 160 17.20 -25.17 31.05
C VAL A 160 17.09 -24.52 32.43
N ASP A 161 15.86 -24.38 32.91
CA ASP A 161 15.49 -23.88 34.23
C ASP A 161 15.89 -24.88 35.33
N GLU A 162 17.04 -24.66 35.98
CA GLU A 162 17.30 -25.14 37.33
C GLU A 162 17.10 -23.94 38.29
N GLY A 163 15.96 -23.91 39.01
CA GLY A 163 15.49 -22.80 39.86
C GLY A 163 16.37 -22.46 41.09
N PRO A 164 15.86 -21.77 42.16
CA PRO A 164 14.50 -21.31 42.44
C PRO A 164 14.38 -19.78 42.71
N ASP A 165 13.11 -19.32 42.71
CA ASP A 165 12.53 -18.07 43.25
C ASP A 165 13.46 -16.88 43.52
N ASN A 166 13.32 -15.83 42.70
CA ASN A 166 13.68 -14.46 43.09
C ASN A 166 12.49 -13.51 42.88
N PRO A 167 12.01 -12.83 43.94
CA PRO A 167 10.77 -12.06 43.92
C PRO A 167 11.05 -10.64 43.44
N LEU A 168 10.79 -10.37 42.16
CA LEU A 168 10.65 -9.01 41.64
C LEU A 168 9.46 -8.96 40.70
N GLU A 169 8.32 -8.89 41.37
CA GLU A 169 6.99 -8.63 40.84
C GLU A 169 6.95 -7.26 40.15
N PHE A 170 7.22 -7.24 38.84
CA PHE A 170 6.73 -6.19 37.95
C PHE A 170 5.69 -6.81 37.03
N ALA A 171 4.43 -6.49 37.31
CA ALA A 171 3.25 -7.15 36.79
C ALA A 171 3.16 -7.13 35.25
N ALA A 172 3.49 -8.26 34.63
CA ALA A 172 3.14 -8.62 33.24
C ALA A 172 1.70 -9.19 33.16
N LEU A 173 0.75 -8.56 33.85
CA LEU A 173 -0.64 -9.06 34.00
C LEU A 173 -1.48 -9.01 32.71
N VAL A 174 -0.89 -8.65 31.57
CA VAL A 174 -1.58 -8.64 30.26
C VAL A 174 -1.16 -9.83 29.39
N ALA A 175 -0.03 -10.47 29.66
CA ALA A 175 0.48 -11.60 28.86
C ALA A 175 -0.05 -12.96 29.36
N VAL A 176 -0.39 -13.08 30.64
CA VAL A 176 -0.82 -14.36 31.25
C VAL A 176 -2.13 -14.86 30.66
N ASN A 177 -3.09 -13.96 30.38
CA ASN A 177 -4.35 -14.34 29.74
C ASN A 177 -4.20 -14.72 28.25
N ALA A 178 -3.11 -14.30 27.59
CA ALA A 178 -2.85 -14.65 26.18
C ALA A 178 -2.08 -15.97 26.06
N MET A 179 -1.32 -16.37 27.08
CA MET A 179 -0.61 -17.65 27.12
C MET A 179 -1.50 -18.82 27.55
N GLU A 180 -2.53 -18.60 28.38
CA GLU A 180 -3.53 -19.64 28.66
C GLU A 180 -4.33 -20.06 27.41
N ASP A 181 -4.55 -19.13 26.46
CA ASP A 181 -5.18 -19.45 25.16
C ASP A 181 -4.25 -20.28 24.24
N LEU A 182 -2.92 -20.20 24.42
CA LEU A 182 -1.93 -20.98 23.67
C LEU A 182 -1.76 -22.39 24.25
N ASN A 183 -1.89 -22.56 25.57
CA ASN A 183 -1.76 -23.87 26.23
C ASN A 183 -2.98 -24.78 26.03
N ASN A 184 -4.06 -24.31 25.41
CA ASN A 184 -5.15 -25.15 24.93
C ASN A 184 -4.93 -25.68 23.50
N PHE A 185 -3.80 -25.33 22.87
CA PHE A 185 -3.30 -25.99 21.66
C PHE A 185 -2.32 -27.11 22.05
N ASP A 186 -2.79 -28.06 22.86
CA ASP A 186 -2.08 -29.33 23.00
C ASP A 186 -2.09 -30.03 21.63
N LEU A 187 -0.87 -30.20 21.12
CA LEU A 187 -0.52 -31.02 19.98
C LEU A 187 -0.94 -32.46 20.27
N VAL A 188 -2.10 -32.87 19.76
CA VAL A 188 -2.32 -34.28 19.46
C VAL A 188 -1.85 -34.49 18.03
N GLU A 189 -0.62 -35.01 17.91
CA GLU A 189 -0.18 -35.74 16.72
C GLU A 189 -1.17 -36.88 16.47
N GLU A 190 -2.18 -36.65 15.64
CA GLU A 190 -2.98 -37.73 15.05
C GLU A 190 -3.00 -37.59 13.53
N ASP A 191 -2.21 -38.49 12.93
CA ASP A 191 -2.29 -39.09 11.61
C ASP A 191 -3.16 -38.35 10.56
N ILE A 192 -2.50 -37.84 9.53
CA ILE A 192 -3.07 -37.14 8.36
C ILE A 192 -3.82 -38.13 7.42
N SER A 193 -4.43 -39.19 7.96
CA SER A 193 -5.04 -40.25 7.15
C SER A 193 -6.57 -40.17 7.03
N GLU A 194 -7.31 -39.52 7.92
CA GLU A 194 -8.77 -39.35 7.76
C GLU A 194 -9.29 -38.06 8.42
N MET A 195 -8.94 -36.89 7.88
CA MET A 195 -9.59 -35.65 8.33
C MET A 195 -11.01 -35.55 7.75
N ASN A 196 -12.01 -35.75 8.60
CA ASN A 196 -13.43 -35.59 8.27
C ASN A 196 -13.74 -34.11 7.95
N GLU A 197 -14.29 -33.84 6.77
CA GLU A 197 -14.67 -32.49 6.30
C GLU A 197 -15.54 -31.73 7.33
N GLN A 198 -16.41 -32.45 8.04
CA GLN A 198 -17.27 -31.85 9.07
C GLN A 198 -16.47 -31.34 10.28
N ALA A 199 -15.40 -32.06 10.66
CA ALA A 199 -14.54 -31.66 11.77
C ALA A 199 -13.69 -30.42 11.43
N MET A 200 -13.35 -30.20 10.15
CA MET A 200 -12.71 -28.96 9.71
C MET A 200 -13.67 -27.77 9.76
N ILE A 201 -14.92 -27.95 9.31
CA ILE A 201 -15.94 -26.90 9.33
C ILE A 201 -16.26 -26.46 10.76
N ASP A 202 -16.24 -27.39 11.71
CA ASP A 202 -16.53 -27.11 13.11
C ASP A 202 -15.40 -26.35 13.83
N LYS A 203 -14.16 -26.40 13.31
CA LYS A 203 -13.00 -25.63 13.81
C LYS A 203 -12.92 -24.21 13.26
N LEU A 204 -13.76 -23.84 12.29
CA LEU A 204 -13.77 -22.49 11.73
C LEU A 204 -14.27 -21.47 12.76
N ASN A 205 -13.55 -20.36 12.91
CA ASN A 205 -14.06 -19.25 13.70
C ASN A 205 -15.29 -18.61 13.02
N SER A 206 -16.01 -17.74 13.75
CA SER A 206 -17.27 -17.16 13.27
C SER A 206 -17.15 -16.46 11.90
N ASP A 207 -16.01 -15.81 11.63
CA ASP A 207 -15.81 -15.08 10.38
C ASP A 207 -15.40 -16.01 9.23
N GLN A 208 -14.54 -16.99 9.51
CA GLN A 208 -14.20 -18.05 8.55
C GLN A 208 -15.45 -18.87 8.17
N LYS A 209 -16.32 -19.18 9.14
CA LYS A 209 -17.58 -19.92 8.90
C LYS A 209 -18.55 -19.12 8.03
N LYS A 210 -18.67 -17.80 8.25
CA LYS A 210 -19.48 -16.92 7.37
C LYS A 210 -18.96 -16.93 5.94
N VAL A 211 -17.64 -16.88 5.75
CA VAL A 211 -17.02 -16.95 4.41
C VAL A 211 -17.29 -18.32 3.77
N PHE A 212 -17.07 -19.40 4.52
CA PHE A 212 -17.32 -20.77 4.08
C PHE A 212 -18.77 -20.98 3.63
N ASP A 213 -19.74 -20.58 4.45
CA ASP A 213 -21.17 -20.68 4.14
C ASP A 213 -21.55 -19.84 2.92
N THR A 214 -20.98 -18.64 2.78
CA THR A 214 -21.22 -17.73 1.65
C THR A 214 -20.74 -18.34 0.33
N VAL A 215 -19.55 -18.93 0.32
CA VAL A 215 -18.99 -19.59 -0.85
C VAL A 215 -19.79 -20.85 -1.19
N THR A 216 -20.07 -21.70 -0.20
CA THR A 216 -20.77 -22.97 -0.40
C THR A 216 -22.19 -22.77 -0.92
N ASN A 217 -22.93 -21.82 -0.34
CA ASN A 217 -24.29 -21.48 -0.80
C ASN A 217 -24.31 -20.93 -2.23
N LYS A 218 -23.27 -20.21 -2.65
CA LYS A 218 -23.20 -19.69 -4.02
C LYS A 218 -22.77 -20.74 -5.04
N ILE A 219 -21.83 -21.62 -4.69
CA ILE A 219 -21.43 -22.75 -5.54
C ILE A 219 -22.64 -23.65 -5.83
N ARG A 220 -23.46 -23.95 -4.81
CA ARG A 220 -24.67 -24.78 -4.98
C ARG A 220 -25.73 -24.16 -5.89
N ASN A 221 -25.71 -22.84 -6.07
CA ASN A 221 -26.74 -22.11 -6.82
C ASN A 221 -26.33 -21.73 -8.25
N GLN A 222 -25.25 -22.32 -8.80
CA GLN A 222 -24.68 -22.21 -10.18
C GLN A 222 -25.45 -21.35 -11.20
N LYS A 223 -25.50 -20.02 -11.02
CA LYS A 223 -26.17 -19.15 -12.00
C LYS A 223 -25.28 -18.09 -12.63
N GLU A 224 -24.16 -17.70 -12.02
CA GLU A 224 -23.26 -16.67 -12.56
C GLU A 224 -21.82 -16.82 -12.04
N ILE A 225 -20.86 -16.17 -12.72
CA ILE A 225 -19.46 -16.09 -12.29
C ILE A 225 -19.38 -15.35 -10.96
N PHE A 226 -18.90 -16.03 -9.91
CA PHE A 226 -18.75 -15.46 -8.56
C PHE A 226 -17.29 -15.12 -8.26
N ARG A 227 -17.02 -13.83 -7.96
CA ARG A 227 -15.72 -13.37 -7.44
C ARG A 227 -15.90 -12.85 -6.03
N HIS A 228 -15.16 -13.40 -5.08
CA HIS A 228 -15.21 -13.04 -3.66
C HIS A 228 -13.81 -12.69 -3.17
N PHE A 229 -13.68 -11.53 -2.54
CA PHE A 229 -12.42 -11.08 -1.93
C PHE A 229 -12.53 -11.25 -0.43
N VAL A 230 -11.68 -12.10 0.15
CA VAL A 230 -11.60 -12.33 1.58
C VAL A 230 -10.41 -11.53 2.12
N SER A 231 -10.68 -10.54 2.97
CA SER A 231 -9.67 -9.71 3.60
C SER A 231 -9.70 -9.89 5.12
N GLY A 232 -8.54 -9.90 5.74
CA GLY A 232 -8.38 -9.96 7.21
C GLY A 232 -7.02 -9.41 7.61
N THR A 233 -6.91 -8.91 8.84
CA THR A 233 -5.66 -8.40 9.42
C THR A 233 -4.61 -9.51 9.56
N GLY A 234 -3.33 -9.17 9.77
CA GLY A 234 -2.30 -10.16 10.08
C GLY A 234 -2.73 -11.02 11.29
N GLY A 235 -2.50 -12.33 11.23
CA GLY A 235 -2.85 -13.26 12.32
C GLY A 235 -4.26 -13.84 12.31
N THR A 236 -5.15 -13.47 11.39
CA THR A 236 -6.54 -14.02 11.34
C THR A 236 -6.67 -15.38 10.66
N GLY A 237 -5.58 -16.13 10.47
CA GLY A 237 -5.62 -17.48 9.88
C GLY A 237 -6.20 -17.54 8.47
N LYS A 238 -5.91 -16.58 7.58
CA LYS A 238 -6.40 -16.58 6.18
C LYS A 238 -5.85 -17.74 5.35
N SER A 239 -4.69 -18.27 5.74
CA SER A 239 -4.00 -19.38 5.07
C SER A 239 -4.40 -20.75 5.63
N LEU A 240 -5.28 -20.76 6.64
CA LEU A 240 -5.86 -21.92 7.32
C LEU A 240 -7.24 -22.17 6.70
#